data_AF-A0A137RLA4-F1
#
_entry.id   AF-A0A137RLA4-F1
#
_cell.length_a   1.000
_cell.length_b   1.000
_cell.length_c   1.000
_cell.angle_alpha   90.00
_cell.angle_beta   90.00
_cell.angle_gamma   90.00
#
_symmetry.space_group_name_H-M   'P 1'
#
loop_
_entity.id
_entity.type
_entity.pdbx_description
1 polymer ?
#
loop_
_entity_poly.entity_id
_entity_poly.type
_entity_poly.pdbx_seq_one_letter_code
_entity_poly.pdbx_strand_id
1 'polypeptide(L)'
;MKDHTRKRHIAKTITWRIVGTLDTILLSWLITGNPLTGLKIGFAEVITKMILYYFHERVWFSINLSEKGIIRESRKRHVLKTFTWRGVGTLDTMLLSWLITGNPLTGLKIGLAELLTKMILYYLHERFWYRINYGLPNRN
;
A
#
# COMPACT_ATOMS: atom_id res chain seq x y z
N MET A 1 24.06 11.69 11.24
CA MET A 1 24.19 10.91 9.98
C MET A 1 23.03 11.25 9.06
N LYS A 2 23.27 11.68 7.81
CA LYS A 2 22.20 11.91 6.83
C LYS A 2 21.57 10.56 6.49
N ASP A 3 20.27 10.44 6.69
CA ASP A 3 19.51 9.24 6.39
C ASP A 3 19.25 9.15 4.87
N HIS A 4 20.16 8.47 4.16
CA HIS A 4 20.13 8.34 2.70
C HIS A 4 18.91 7.53 2.20
N THR A 5 18.27 6.76 3.08
CA THR A 5 17.13 5.88 2.79
C THR A 5 15.80 6.63 2.64
N ARG A 6 15.67 7.86 3.15
CA ARG A 6 14.43 8.67 3.03
C ARG A 6 13.95 8.84 1.59
N LYS A 7 14.86 9.12 0.65
CA LYS A 7 14.52 9.29 -0.77
C LYS A 7 13.93 8.02 -1.37
N ARG A 8 14.45 6.85 -0.97
CA ARG A 8 13.96 5.54 -1.40
C ARG A 8 12.56 5.27 -0.85
N HIS A 9 12.32 5.50 0.44
CA HIS A 9 11.01 5.29 1.05
C HIS A 9 9.92 6.15 0.40
N ILE A 10 10.21 7.42 0.15
CA ILE A 10 9.29 8.32 -0.56
C ILE A 10 8.98 7.79 -1.96
N ALA A 11 10.00 7.40 -2.72
CA ALA A 11 9.81 6.86 -4.07
C ALA A 11 9.02 5.52 -4.08
N LYS A 12 9.29 4.62 -3.12
CA LYS A 12 8.51 3.38 -2.94
C LYS A 12 7.04 3.69 -2.64
N THR A 13 6.77 4.65 -1.77
CA THR A 13 5.41 5.08 -1.44
C THR A 13 4.69 5.60 -2.68
N ILE A 14 5.29 6.54 -3.42
CA ILE A 14 4.69 7.15 -4.61
C ILE A 14 4.41 6.08 -5.67
N THR A 15 5.40 5.24 -5.99
CA THR A 15 5.24 4.18 -7.00
C THR A 15 4.17 3.17 -6.60
N TRP A 16 4.12 2.77 -5.32
CA TRP A 16 3.06 1.88 -4.84
C TRP A 16 1.68 2.53 -4.87
N ARG A 17 1.58 3.84 -4.58
CA ARG A 17 0.29 4.56 -4.69
C ARG A 17 -0.25 4.55 -6.10
N ILE A 18 0.59 4.82 -7.10
CA ILE A 18 0.16 4.82 -8.51
C ILE A 18 -0.40 3.45 -8.89
N VAL A 19 0.37 2.38 -8.65
CA VAL A 19 -0.05 1.00 -9.00
C VAL A 19 -1.31 0.60 -8.23
N GLY A 20 -1.33 0.85 -6.93
CA GLY A 20 -2.44 0.46 -6.06
C GLY A 20 -3.74 1.21 -6.35
N THR A 21 -3.67 2.50 -6.72
CA THR A 21 -4.85 3.30 -7.07
C THR A 21 -5.39 2.92 -8.44
N LEU A 22 -4.53 2.63 -9.42
CA LEU A 22 -4.97 2.14 -10.73
C LEU A 22 -5.72 0.80 -10.58
N ASP A 23 -5.20 -0.10 -9.76
CA ASP A 23 -5.85 -1.38 -9.45
C ASP A 23 -7.24 -1.16 -8.82
N THR A 24 -7.36 -0.25 -7.84
CA THR A 24 -8.65 0.14 -7.25
C THR A 24 -9.65 0.61 -8.31
N ILE A 25 -9.23 1.53 -9.19
CA ILE A 25 -10.12 2.15 -10.19
C ILE A 25 -10.62 1.07 -11.15
N LEU A 26 -9.72 0.21 -11.64
CA LEU A 26 -10.05 -0.86 -12.57
C LEU A 26 -10.99 -1.90 -11.95
N LEU A 27 -10.69 -2.37 -10.73
CA LEU A 27 -11.53 -3.35 -10.04
C LEU A 27 -12.89 -2.76 -9.68
N SER A 28 -12.91 -1.54 -9.18
CA SER A 28 -14.16 -0.85 -8.84
C SER A 28 -15.02 -0.62 -10.07
N TRP A 29 -14.42 -0.24 -11.21
CA TRP A 29 -15.15 -0.14 -12.47
C TRP A 29 -15.70 -1.50 -12.91
N LEU A 30 -14.88 -2.56 -12.91
CA LEU A 30 -15.30 -3.90 -13.31
C LEU A 30 -16.47 -4.43 -12.46
N ILE A 31 -16.43 -4.19 -11.15
CA ILE A 31 -17.44 -4.69 -10.20
C ILE A 31 -18.72 -3.86 -10.26
N THR A 32 -18.62 -2.54 -10.40
CA THR A 32 -19.78 -1.64 -10.37
C THR A 32 -20.39 -1.41 -11.76
N GLY A 33 -19.68 -1.76 -12.83
CA GLY A 33 -20.03 -1.44 -14.22
C GLY A 33 -19.93 0.04 -14.56
N ASN A 34 -19.53 0.91 -13.62
CA ASN A 34 -19.51 2.36 -13.79
C ASN A 34 -18.10 2.95 -13.57
N PRO A 35 -17.45 3.49 -14.61
CA PRO A 35 -16.10 4.05 -14.49
C PRO A 35 -16.04 5.29 -13.59
N LEU A 36 -17.11 6.09 -13.51
CA LEU A 36 -17.16 7.25 -12.60
C LEU A 36 -17.16 6.83 -11.14
N THR A 37 -17.84 5.72 -10.80
CA THR A 37 -17.80 5.15 -9.45
C THR A 37 -16.40 4.65 -9.11
N GLY A 38 -15.74 3.98 -10.06
CA GLY A 38 -14.35 3.55 -9.88
C GLY A 38 -13.38 4.71 -9.65
N LEU A 39 -13.52 5.80 -10.40
CA LEU A 39 -12.74 7.02 -10.18
C LEU A 39 -13.01 7.64 -8.80
N LYS A 40 -14.28 7.76 -8.39
CA LYS A 40 -14.64 8.31 -7.06
C LYS A 40 -14.00 7.52 -5.93
N ILE A 41 -14.08 6.19 -5.97
CA ILE A 41 -13.46 5.31 -4.97
C ILE A 41 -11.93 5.45 -5.02
N GLY A 42 -11.34 5.37 -6.22
CA GLY A 42 -9.90 5.52 -6.41
C GLY A 42 -9.34 6.82 -5.85
N PHE A 43 -9.98 7.96 -6.13
CA PHE A 43 -9.55 9.26 -5.60
C PHE A 43 -9.75 9.39 -4.09
N ALA A 44 -10.88 8.90 -3.56
CA ALA A 44 -11.13 8.93 -2.11
C ALA A 44 -10.06 8.15 -1.34
N GLU A 45 -9.64 7.00 -1.87
CA GLU A 45 -8.59 6.17 -1.27
C GLU A 45 -7.19 6.80 -1.30
N VAL A 46 -6.88 7.66 -2.28
CA VAL A 46 -5.54 8.25 -2.39
C VAL A 46 -5.21 9.03 -1.12
N ILE A 47 -6.14 9.87 -0.67
CA ILE A 47 -5.92 10.74 0.49
C ILE A 47 -5.83 9.91 1.78
N THR A 48 -6.80 9.04 2.03
CA THR A 48 -6.85 8.22 3.25
C THR A 48 -5.64 7.29 3.33
N LYS A 49 -5.32 6.58 2.24
CA LYS A 49 -4.22 5.61 2.24
C LYS A 49 -2.85 6.25 2.23
N MET A 50 -2.68 7.48 1.76
CA MET A 50 -1.40 8.20 1.94
C MET A 50 -1.11 8.44 3.42
N ILE A 51 -2.10 8.94 4.16
CA ILE A 51 -1.99 9.21 5.59
C ILE A 51 -1.76 7.89 6.34
N LEU A 52 -2.62 6.89 6.12
CA LEU A 52 -2.54 5.60 6.80
C LEU A 52 -1.22 4.87 6.51
N TYR A 53 -0.75 4.88 5.27
CA TYR A 53 0.51 4.21 4.91
C TYR A 53 1.72 4.88 5.54
N TYR A 54 1.73 6.21 5.59
CA TYR A 54 2.79 6.95 6.26
C TYR A 54 2.85 6.58 7.75
N PHE A 55 1.72 6.61 8.46
CA PHE A 55 1.67 6.23 9.87
C PHE A 55 2.04 4.76 10.09
N HIS A 56 1.60 3.86 9.21
CA HIS A 56 1.97 2.44 9.26
C HIS A 56 3.49 2.24 9.19
N GLU A 57 4.17 2.89 8.25
CA GLU A 57 5.63 2.84 8.16
C GLU A 57 6.32 3.48 9.39
N ARG A 58 5.75 4.57 9.94
CA ARG A 58 6.27 5.19 11.17
C ARG A 58 6.14 4.28 12.39
N VAL A 59 5.01 3.62 12.58
CA VAL A 59 4.81 2.64 13.66
C VAL A 59 5.79 1.49 13.49
N TRP A 60 5.91 0.94 12.28
CA TRP A 60 6.86 -0.14 12.00
C TRP A 60 8.33 0.26 12.18
N PHE A 61 8.65 1.55 12.01
CA PHE A 61 9.96 2.09 12.31
C PHE A 61 10.19 2.16 13.84
N SER A 62 9.22 2.68 14.60
CA SER A 62 9.32 2.82 16.06
C SER A 62 9.44 1.49 16.80
N ILE A 63 8.71 0.44 16.38
CA ILE A 63 8.77 -0.88 17.04
C ILE A 63 10.08 -1.64 16.77
N ASN A 64 10.92 -1.15 15.86
CA ASN A 64 12.10 -1.87 15.38
C ASN A 64 13.40 -1.13 15.69
N LEU A 65 13.43 -0.40 16.81
CA LEU A 65 14.62 0.20 17.42
C LEU A 65 15.66 -0.89 17.72
N SER A 66 16.52 -1.18 16.73
CA SER A 66 17.86 -1.68 17.00
C SER A 66 18.68 -0.48 17.42
N GLU A 67 19.35 -0.54 18.57
CA GLU A 67 20.16 0.54 19.18
C GLU A 67 21.14 1.23 18.21
N LYS A 68 21.43 0.63 17.06
CA LYS A 68 22.37 1.16 16.04
C LYS A 68 21.72 1.69 14.75
N GLY A 69 20.38 1.77 14.67
CA GLY A 69 19.69 2.24 13.45
C GLY A 69 19.83 1.30 12.24
N ILE A 70 20.34 0.08 12.43
CA ILE A 70 20.43 -0.94 11.40
C ILE A 70 19.08 -1.65 11.33
N ILE A 71 18.28 -1.29 10.33
CA ILE A 71 17.03 -1.97 10.01
C ILE A 71 17.39 -3.38 9.53
N ARG A 72 17.31 -4.39 10.41
CA ARG A 72 17.35 -5.80 9.99
C ARG A 72 16.06 -6.12 9.23
N GLU A 73 16.08 -5.89 7.92
CA GLU A 73 15.05 -6.30 6.97
C GLU A 73 15.01 -7.83 6.91
N SER A 74 14.22 -8.45 7.78
CA SER A 74 13.99 -9.90 7.77
C SER A 74 12.86 -10.26 6.82
N ARG A 75 12.98 -11.41 6.14
CA ARG A 75 11.92 -11.98 5.28
C ARG A 75 10.58 -12.06 6.03
N LYS A 76 10.60 -12.36 7.33
CA LYS A 76 9.42 -12.39 8.21
C LYS A 76 8.78 -11.01 8.39
N ARG A 77 9.59 -9.94 8.47
CA ARG A 77 9.10 -8.57 8.63
C ARG A 77 8.36 -8.08 7.38
N HIS A 78 8.88 -8.34 6.19
CA HIS A 78 8.20 -7.98 4.95
C HIS A 78 6.82 -8.63 4.84
N VAL A 79 6.74 -9.91 5.20
CA VAL A 79 5.47 -10.64 5.23
C VAL A 79 4.51 -10.00 6.24
N LEU A 80 4.95 -9.74 7.47
CA LEU A 80 4.11 -9.12 8.50
C LEU A 80 3.67 -7.68 8.13
N LYS A 81 4.56 -6.87 7.58
CA LYS A 81 4.23 -5.53 7.05
C LYS A 81 3.16 -5.62 5.96
N THR A 82 3.27 -6.60 5.07
CA THR A 82 2.28 -6.83 4.01
C THR A 82 0.92 -7.17 4.61
N PHE A 83 0.85 -8.17 5.51
CA PHE A 83 -0.41 -8.57 6.13
C PHE A 83 -1.06 -7.44 6.93
N THR A 84 -0.28 -6.72 7.75
CA THR A 84 -0.80 -5.59 8.53
C THR A 84 -1.30 -4.45 7.64
N TRP A 85 -0.57 -4.11 6.59
CA TRP A 85 -1.01 -3.07 5.65
C TRP A 85 -2.23 -3.51 4.82
N ARG A 86 -2.35 -4.79 4.47
CA ARG A 86 -3.53 -5.32 3.78
C ARG A 86 -4.77 -5.28 4.65
N GLY A 87 -4.68 -5.64 5.93
CA GLY A 87 -5.81 -5.52 6.84
C GLY A 87 -6.35 -4.09 6.90
N VAL A 88 -5.48 -3.12 7.22
CA VAL A 88 -5.87 -1.71 7.32
C VAL A 88 -6.38 -1.15 5.99
N GLY A 89 -5.64 -1.41 4.90
CA GLY A 89 -5.97 -0.86 3.58
C GLY A 89 -7.23 -1.44 2.95
N THR A 90 -7.52 -2.73 3.18
CA THR A 90 -8.75 -3.37 2.70
C THR A 90 -9.96 -2.90 3.48
N LEU A 91 -9.84 -2.73 4.81
CA LEU A 91 -10.93 -2.18 5.62
C LEU A 91 -11.27 -0.75 5.19
N ASP A 92 -10.26 0.09 4.95
CA ASP A 92 -10.45 1.45 4.42
C ASP A 92 -11.22 1.45 3.10
N THR A 93 -10.83 0.58 2.16
CA THR A 93 -11.55 0.39 0.89
C THR A 93 -12.99 -0.03 1.08
N MET A 94 -13.25 -1.00 1.95
CA MET A 94 -14.61 -1.51 2.18
C MET A 94 -15.51 -0.41 2.74
N LEU A 95 -15.00 0.37 3.71
CA LEU A 95 -15.72 1.49 4.31
C LEU A 95 -15.97 2.61 3.30
N LEU A 96 -14.95 3.06 2.58
CA LEU A 96 -15.10 4.12 1.56
C LEU A 96 -16.02 3.69 0.42
N SER A 97 -15.85 2.46 -0.07
CA SER A 97 -16.70 1.91 -1.12
C SER A 97 -18.15 1.79 -0.66
N TRP A 98 -18.40 1.38 0.58
CA TRP A 98 -19.75 1.37 1.16
C TRP A 98 -20.32 2.79 1.24
N LEU A 99 -19.57 3.75 1.78
CA LEU A 99 -20.03 5.15 1.88
C LEU A 99 -20.35 5.76 0.51
N ILE A 100 -19.56 5.47 -0.52
CA ILE A 100 -19.73 6.03 -1.87
C ILE A 100 -20.87 5.34 -2.63
N THR A 101 -20.99 4.01 -2.50
CA THR A 101 -21.98 3.24 -3.26
C THR A 101 -23.32 3.07 -2.53
N GLY A 102 -23.37 3.36 -1.24
CA GLY A 102 -24.52 3.09 -0.36
C GLY A 102 -24.77 1.61 -0.07
N ASN A 103 -23.98 0.69 -0.66
CA ASN A 103 -24.19 -0.76 -0.55
C ASN A 103 -22.97 -1.47 0.07
N PRO A 104 -23.12 -2.06 1.27
CA PRO A 104 -22.01 -2.73 1.95
C PRO A 104 -21.53 -4.00 1.21
N LEU A 105 -22.41 -4.69 0.45
CA LEU A 105 -22.02 -5.84 -0.35
C LEU A 105 -21.10 -5.46 -1.51
N THR A 106 -21.32 -4.29 -2.13
CA THR A 106 -20.43 -3.76 -3.16
C THR A 106 -19.07 -3.43 -2.57
N GLY A 107 -19.03 -2.78 -1.40
CA GLY A 107 -17.79 -2.50 -0.69
C GLY A 107 -17.01 -3.76 -0.31
N LEU A 108 -17.71 -4.81 0.15
CA LEU A 108 -17.09 -6.11 0.43
C LEU A 108 -16.51 -6.77 -0.83
N LYS A 109 -17.25 -6.77 -1.95
CA LYS A 109 -16.77 -7.32 -3.23
C LYS A 109 -15.50 -6.63 -3.71
N ILE A 110 -15.47 -5.30 -3.66
CA ILE A 110 -14.30 -4.50 -4.03
C ILE A 110 -13.14 -4.82 -3.09
N GLY A 111 -13.36 -4.76 -1.77
CA GLY A 111 -12.32 -5.04 -0.77
C GLY A 111 -11.70 -6.43 -0.90
N LEU A 112 -12.52 -7.46 -1.16
CA LEU A 112 -12.03 -8.84 -1.37
C LEU A 112 -11.23 -8.97 -2.68
N ALA A 113 -11.72 -8.37 -3.77
CA ALA A 113 -11.01 -8.37 -5.05
C ALA A 113 -9.63 -7.71 -4.91
N GLU A 114 -9.59 -6.54 -4.28
CA GLU A 114 -8.35 -5.81 -4.01
C GLU A 114 -7.38 -6.58 -3.11
N LEU A 115 -7.90 -7.29 -2.10
CA LEU A 115 -7.06 -8.05 -1.19
C LEU A 115 -6.25 -9.10 -1.96
N LEU A 116 -6.86 -9.78 -2.92
CA LEU A 116 -6.18 -10.78 -3.74
C LEU A 116 -5.19 -10.16 -4.73
N THR A 117 -5.61 -9.15 -5.50
CA THR A 117 -4.75 -8.51 -6.51
C THR A 117 -3.57 -7.80 -5.86
N LYS A 118 -3.82 -7.03 -4.79
CA LYS A 118 -2.79 -6.21 -4.15
C LYS A 118 -1.83 -7.03 -3.32
N MET A 119 -2.18 -8.25 -2.88
CA MET A 119 -1.21 -9.16 -2.28
C MET A 119 -0.11 -9.53 -3.28
N ILE A 120 -0.49 -9.87 -4.51
CA ILE A 120 0.46 -10.21 -5.58
C ILE A 120 1.23 -8.97 -6.01
N LEU A 121 0.55 -7.86 -6.30
CA LEU A 121 1.17 -6.62 -6.78
C LEU A 121 2.17 -6.04 -5.77
N TYR A 122 1.83 -6.05 -4.47
CA TYR A 122 2.72 -5.50 -3.44
C TYR A 122 3.98 -6.33 -3.27
N TYR A 123 3.83 -7.66 -3.28
CA TYR A 123 4.99 -8.56 -3.25
C TYR A 123 5.92 -8.32 -4.44
N LEU A 124 5.37 -8.22 -5.66
CA LEU A 124 6.14 -7.94 -6.86
C LEU A 124 6.81 -6.56 -6.81
N HIS A 125 6.12 -5.55 -6.30
CA HIS A 125 6.66 -4.20 -6.12
C HIS A 125 7.86 -4.18 -5.15
N GLU A 126 7.75 -4.86 -4.01
CA GLU A 126 8.86 -5.00 -3.06
C GLU A 126 10.04 -5.75 -3.69
N ARG A 127 9.78 -6.81 -4.46
CA ARG A 127 10.83 -7.58 -5.16
C ARG A 127 11.51 -6.77 -6.26
N PHE A 128 10.75 -5.97 -7.00
CA PHE A 128 11.29 -5.04 -8.00
C PHE A 128 12.22 -4.01 -7.34
N TRP A 129 11.76 -3.37 -6.27
CA TRP A 129 12.57 -2.41 -5.53
C TRP A 129 13.82 -3.04 -4.92
N TYR A 130 13.76 -4.29 -4.46
CA TYR A 130 14.93 -5.00 -3.94
C TYR A 130 16.08 -5.13 -4.96
N ARG A 131 15.77 -5.18 -6.26
CA ARG A 131 16.75 -5.23 -7.35
C ARG A 131 17.36 -3.87 -7.69
N ILE A 132 16.79 -2.79 -7.18
CA ILE A 132 17.18 -1.42 -7.52
C ILE A 132 17.97 -0.81 -6.35
N ASN A 133 19.15 -0.26 -6.63
CA ASN A 133 20.03 0.35 -5.63
C ASN A 133 19.72 1.83 -5.35
N TYR A 134 18.66 2.38 -5.93
CA TYR A 134 18.25 3.77 -5.71
C TYR A 134 18.08 4.10 -4.22
N GLY A 135 18.76 5.15 -3.77
CA GLY A 135 18.75 5.62 -2.38
C GLY A 135 19.46 4.71 -1.39
N LEU A 136 20.27 3.74 -1.86
CA LEU A 136 21.19 2.95 -1.04
C LEU A 136 22.64 3.32 -1.41
N PRO A 137 23.58 3.31 -0.44
CA PRO A 137 25.00 3.30 -0.79
C PRO A 137 25.27 2.05 -1.65
N ASN A 138 26.14 2.18 -2.67
CA ASN A 138 26.42 1.11 -3.64
C ASN A 138 26.59 -0.25 -2.94
N ARG A 139 25.81 -1.24 -3.39
CA ARG A 139 26.06 -2.64 -3.07
C ARG A 139 27.27 -3.07 -3.89
N ASN A 140 28.44 -3.16 -3.26
CA ASN A 140 29.54 -3.98 -3.79
C ASN A 140 29.08 -5.44 -3.84
#